data_AF-A0A5N6JVV6-F1
#
_entry.id   AF-A0A5N6JVV6-F1
#
_cell.length_a   1.000
_cell.length_b   1.000
_cell.length_c   1.000
_cell.angle_alpha   90.00
_cell.angle_beta   90.00
_cell.angle_gamma   90.00
#
_symmetry.space_group_name_H-M   'P 1'
#
loop_
_entity.id
_entity.type
_entity.pdbx_description
1 polymer ?
#
loop_
_entity_poly.entity_id
_entity_poly.type
_entity_poly.pdbx_seq_one_letter_code
_entity_poly.pdbx_strand_id
1 'polypeptide(L)'
;MLSLRTIARSAPRVARGLANTAIKTTRPTLLQTAFPSSRLQCASAFSTSSIRAKSAAPESDAELAEKIASEIQMEDELKDQEEIPTSVKDYLENGPFKVIDTPGQEEVVLTRSFGDEKIRVSFSIADLNAYDPDSDEFQDQAMADEEDLDQATNGKDLESENPSDAEGEAQGFPARINIIVEKKNKGALAIETVAEDGMIVVDNVYYYADAAHAYAKTTEAAHQRQDMYVGPPYGNLDEDLQVLFERYLDERGINQALAIFVPDYIDMKEQKEYLRWLNNVKGFIEA
;
A
#
# COMPACT_ATOMS: atom_id res chain seq x y z
N MET A 1 23.28 -33.84 2.87
CA MET A 1 22.84 -33.61 4.27
C MET A 1 21.33 -33.76 4.30
N LEU A 2 20.83 -34.96 4.60
CA LEU A 2 19.40 -35.29 4.64
C LEU A 2 18.89 -35.14 6.08
N SER A 3 17.93 -34.24 6.32
CA SER A 3 17.33 -34.05 7.65
C SER A 3 15.92 -34.65 7.68
N LEU A 4 15.79 -35.79 8.36
CA LEU A 4 14.52 -36.40 8.74
C LEU A 4 14.05 -35.77 10.05
N ARG A 5 12.89 -35.10 10.05
CA ARG A 5 12.21 -34.67 11.28
C ARG A 5 11.00 -35.55 11.52
N THR A 6 11.11 -36.42 12.53
CA THR A 6 9.99 -37.07 13.20
C THR A 6 10.30 -37.04 14.69
N ILE A 7 9.38 -36.52 15.51
CA ILE A 7 9.06 -36.97 16.87
C ILE A 7 7.73 -36.32 17.25
N ALA A 8 6.74 -37.18 17.53
CA ALA A 8 5.49 -36.85 18.21
C ALA A 8 5.65 -37.13 19.71
N ARG A 9 5.07 -36.27 20.57
CA ARG A 9 4.83 -36.51 22.01
C ARG A 9 3.56 -35.76 22.40
N SER A 10 2.41 -36.42 22.55
CA SER A 10 1.89 -37.15 23.73
C SER A 10 1.59 -36.26 24.95
N ALA A 11 0.31 -36.10 25.28
CA ALA A 11 -0.17 -35.62 26.58
C ALA A 11 -1.39 -36.46 27.02
N PRO A 12 -1.46 -36.95 28.28
CA PRO A 12 -2.63 -37.67 28.76
C PRO A 12 -3.65 -36.69 29.37
N ARG A 13 -4.91 -36.80 28.93
CA ARG A 13 -6.08 -36.27 29.65
C ARG A 13 -6.63 -37.38 30.54
N VAL A 14 -6.69 -37.16 31.85
CA VAL A 14 -7.52 -37.96 32.77
C VAL A 14 -8.30 -37.00 33.66
N ALA A 15 -9.58 -36.84 33.38
CA ALA A 15 -10.56 -36.29 34.32
C ALA A 15 -11.40 -37.47 34.83
N ARG A 16 -11.43 -37.68 36.15
CA ARG A 16 -12.32 -38.67 36.78
C ARG A 16 -13.58 -37.95 37.29
N GLY A 17 -14.72 -38.33 36.71
CA GLY A 17 -16.05 -37.89 37.11
C GLY A 17 -16.54 -38.59 38.37
N LEU A 18 -17.37 -37.86 39.12
CA LEU A 18 -18.09 -38.30 40.32
C LEU A 18 -19.32 -39.14 39.93
N ALA A 19 -19.62 -40.16 40.73
CA ALA A 19 -20.93 -40.81 40.71
C ALA A 19 -21.50 -40.85 42.14
N ASN A 20 -22.71 -40.31 42.27
CA ASN A 20 -23.57 -40.37 43.44
C ASN A 20 -24.20 -41.76 43.59
N THR A 21 -24.31 -42.25 44.82
CA THR A 21 -25.46 -43.08 45.23
C THR A 21 -25.80 -42.80 46.69
N ALA A 22 -27.06 -42.51 46.94
CA ALA A 22 -27.67 -42.32 48.26
C ALA A 22 -28.42 -43.58 48.69
N ILE A 23 -28.33 -43.97 49.97
CA ILE A 23 -29.31 -44.83 50.63
C ILE A 23 -29.54 -44.31 52.07
N LYS A 24 -30.82 -44.26 52.46
CA LYS A 24 -31.38 -43.69 53.70
C LYS A 24 -31.59 -44.77 54.79
N THR A 25 -31.95 -44.29 56.00
CA THR A 25 -32.65 -44.91 57.17
C THR A 25 -31.74 -45.42 58.30
N THR A 26 -31.98 -45.24 59.62
CA THR A 26 -33.05 -44.69 60.49
C THR A 26 -32.49 -44.34 61.89
N ARG A 27 -33.15 -43.44 62.63
CA ARG A 27 -32.95 -42.96 64.03
C ARG A 27 -33.21 -44.05 65.11
N PRO A 28 -33.11 -43.81 66.46
CA PRO A 28 -32.56 -42.68 67.25
C PRO A 28 -31.67 -43.11 68.45
N THR A 29 -30.99 -42.15 69.11
CA THR A 29 -30.87 -42.12 70.60
C THR A 29 -30.45 -40.74 71.08
N LEU A 30 -31.18 -40.24 72.08
CA LEU A 30 -30.94 -39.01 72.83
C LEU A 30 -29.72 -39.17 73.73
N LEU A 31 -28.76 -38.26 73.66
CA LEU A 31 -27.92 -37.86 74.80
C LEU A 31 -27.47 -36.41 74.59
N GLN A 32 -27.91 -35.53 75.51
CA GLN A 32 -27.42 -34.17 75.65
C GLN A 32 -25.97 -34.20 76.13
N THR A 33 -25.09 -33.46 75.44
CA THR A 33 -23.83 -32.98 76.00
C THR A 33 -23.69 -31.50 75.66
N ALA A 34 -23.55 -30.69 76.70
CA ALA A 34 -23.38 -29.25 76.61
C ALA A 34 -21.90 -28.93 76.30
N PHE A 35 -21.66 -28.12 75.27
CA PHE A 35 -20.38 -27.43 75.03
C PHE A 35 -20.63 -26.02 74.47
N PRO A 36 -19.74 -25.06 74.72
CA PRO A 36 -20.07 -23.65 74.80
C PRO A 36 -20.12 -22.93 73.45
N SER A 37 -20.78 -21.78 73.46
CA SER A 37 -20.96 -20.84 72.37
C SER A 37 -19.69 -20.56 71.56
N SER A 38 -19.73 -20.82 70.26
CA SER A 38 -18.88 -20.12 69.29
C SER A 38 -19.74 -19.14 68.50
N ARG A 39 -19.34 -17.87 68.51
CA ARG A 39 -19.94 -16.83 67.66
C ARG A 39 -19.51 -17.11 66.22
N LEU A 40 -20.43 -17.56 65.38
CA LEU A 40 -20.25 -17.46 63.94
C LEU A 40 -20.62 -16.05 63.53
N GLN A 41 -19.62 -15.17 63.43
CA GLN A 41 -19.78 -13.95 62.66
C GLN A 41 -19.92 -14.37 61.19
N CYS A 42 -21.16 -14.36 60.69
CA CYS A 42 -21.40 -14.39 59.26
C CYS A 42 -20.88 -13.07 58.69
N ALA A 43 -19.63 -13.05 58.24
CA ALA A 43 -19.15 -11.97 57.40
C ALA A 43 -20.01 -11.97 56.13
N SER A 44 -20.75 -10.89 55.89
CA SER A 44 -21.35 -10.63 54.59
C SER A 44 -20.21 -10.55 53.57
N ALA A 45 -20.03 -11.59 52.78
CA ALA A 45 -19.19 -11.51 51.61
C ALA A 45 -19.87 -10.54 50.64
N PHE A 46 -19.47 -9.28 50.68
CA PHE A 46 -19.77 -8.34 49.61
C PHE A 46 -19.02 -8.85 48.38
N SER A 47 -19.72 -9.64 47.58
CA SER A 47 -19.27 -10.02 46.25
C SER A 47 -19.32 -8.76 45.40
N THR A 48 -18.19 -8.06 45.29
CA THR A 48 -17.98 -7.05 44.25
C THR A 48 -17.64 -7.78 42.96
N SER A 49 -18.53 -8.65 42.48
CA SER A 49 -18.49 -9.00 41.06
C SER A 49 -18.96 -7.74 40.35
N SER A 50 -18.00 -6.90 39.98
CA SER A 50 -18.20 -5.85 39.00
C SER A 50 -18.91 -6.49 37.82
N ILE A 51 -20.19 -6.14 37.68
CA ILE A 51 -20.90 -6.28 36.43
C ILE A 51 -20.07 -5.43 35.47
N ARG A 52 -19.13 -6.08 34.76
CA ARG A 52 -18.49 -5.51 33.59
C ARG A 52 -19.63 -5.35 32.60
N ALA A 53 -20.29 -4.21 32.69
CA ALA A 53 -21.26 -3.76 31.72
C ALA A 53 -20.60 -3.89 30.35
N LYS A 54 -21.16 -4.75 29.51
CA LYS A 54 -20.99 -4.63 28.08
C LYS A 54 -21.62 -3.29 27.71
N SER A 55 -20.85 -2.23 27.46
CA SER A 55 -21.25 -1.07 26.62
C SER A 55 -20.37 0.18 26.79
N ALA A 56 -19.06 0.05 26.93
CA ALA A 56 -18.17 1.15 26.57
C ALA A 56 -17.06 0.51 25.75
N ALA A 57 -16.93 0.91 24.48
CA ALA A 57 -15.69 0.72 23.75
C ALA A 57 -14.55 1.23 24.66
N PRO A 58 -13.39 0.58 24.69
CA PRO A 58 -12.26 1.11 25.43
C PRO A 58 -12.02 2.57 24.99
N GLU A 59 -11.66 3.45 25.92
CA GLU A 59 -11.53 4.89 25.69
C GLU A 59 -10.69 5.22 24.44
N SER A 60 -9.66 4.41 24.17
CA SER A 60 -8.82 4.48 22.97
C SER A 60 -9.57 4.35 21.65
N ASP A 61 -10.60 3.50 21.58
CA ASP A 61 -11.33 3.23 20.35
C ASP A 61 -12.29 4.39 20.04
N ALA A 62 -12.86 5.00 21.07
CA ALA A 62 -13.69 6.19 20.94
C ALA A 62 -12.86 7.40 20.50
N GLU A 63 -11.70 7.64 21.12
CA GLU A 63 -10.78 8.71 20.74
C GLU A 63 -10.29 8.55 19.29
N LEU A 64 -9.90 7.32 18.90
CA LEU A 64 -9.43 7.05 17.55
C LEU A 64 -10.54 7.20 16.50
N ALA A 65 -11.76 6.72 16.79
CA ALA A 65 -12.90 6.87 15.90
C ALA A 65 -13.30 8.35 15.71
N GLU A 66 -13.26 9.16 16.76
CA GLU A 66 -13.52 10.60 16.68
C GLU A 66 -12.46 11.31 15.84
N LYS A 67 -11.18 10.96 16.03
CA LYS A 67 -10.10 11.53 15.21
C LYS A 67 -10.25 11.17 13.74
N ILE A 68 -10.51 9.91 13.40
CA ILE A 68 -10.73 9.48 12.02
C ILE A 68 -11.98 10.15 11.42
N ALA A 69 -13.05 10.34 12.21
CA ALA A 69 -14.23 11.06 11.74
C ALA A 69 -13.91 12.53 11.41
N SER A 70 -13.07 13.19 12.21
CA SER A 70 -12.57 14.54 11.91
C SER A 70 -11.72 14.56 10.64
N GLU A 71 -10.84 13.58 10.43
CA GLU A 71 -10.03 13.49 9.20
C GLU A 71 -10.94 13.34 7.97
N ILE A 72 -11.89 12.39 7.97
CA ILE A 72 -12.83 12.19 6.86
C ILE A 72 -13.58 13.48 6.53
N GLN A 73 -14.02 14.23 7.55
CA GLN A 73 -14.73 15.48 7.32
C GLN A 73 -13.84 16.53 6.64
N MET A 74 -12.60 16.70 7.10
CA MET A 74 -11.66 17.66 6.50
C MET A 74 -11.36 17.28 5.04
N GLU A 75 -11.16 15.99 4.76
CA GLU A 75 -10.89 15.49 3.42
C GLU A 75 -12.10 15.62 2.47
N ASP A 76 -13.33 15.40 2.94
CA ASP A 76 -14.54 15.63 2.14
C ASP A 76 -14.76 17.12 1.85
N GLU A 77 -14.48 18.00 2.82
CA GLU A 77 -14.54 19.45 2.62
C GLU A 77 -13.51 19.96 1.60
N LEU A 78 -12.32 19.36 1.56
CA LEU A 78 -11.28 19.66 0.58
C LEU A 78 -11.64 19.14 -0.81
N LYS A 79 -12.13 17.90 -0.90
CA LYS A 79 -12.55 17.27 -2.14
C LYS A 79 -13.67 18.03 -2.87
N ASP A 80 -14.58 18.66 -2.14
CA ASP A 80 -15.62 19.50 -2.74
C ASP A 80 -15.07 20.81 -3.34
N GLN A 81 -13.86 21.22 -2.93
CA GLN A 81 -13.15 22.39 -3.44
C GLN A 81 -12.20 22.04 -4.60
N GLU A 82 -11.63 20.83 -4.58
CA GLU A 82 -10.73 20.34 -5.62
C GLU A 82 -11.51 19.79 -6.82
N GLU A 83 -11.54 20.57 -7.90
CA GLU A 83 -12.03 20.06 -9.17
C GLU A 83 -11.05 19.02 -9.74
N ILE A 84 -11.58 17.89 -10.23
CA ILE A 84 -10.78 16.88 -10.94
C ILE A 84 -9.92 17.59 -12.00
N PRO A 85 -8.60 17.33 -12.06
CA PRO A 85 -7.69 17.97 -13.00
C PRO A 85 -8.22 17.91 -14.44
N THR A 86 -8.10 19.02 -15.16
CA THR A 86 -8.59 19.14 -16.54
C THR A 86 -7.91 18.12 -17.47
N SER A 87 -6.62 17.87 -17.27
CA SER A 87 -5.82 16.83 -17.91
C SER A 87 -6.48 15.44 -17.82
N VAL A 88 -6.93 15.06 -16.62
CA VAL A 88 -7.60 13.78 -16.36
C VAL A 88 -8.93 13.71 -17.09
N LYS A 89 -9.75 14.77 -17.03
CA LYS A 89 -11.04 14.82 -17.76
C LYS A 89 -10.82 14.69 -19.27
N ASP A 90 -9.92 15.50 -19.83
CA ASP A 90 -9.65 15.55 -21.25
C ASP A 90 -9.11 14.21 -21.77
N TYR A 91 -8.22 13.56 -21.00
CA TYR A 91 -7.68 12.25 -21.36
C TYR A 91 -8.72 11.13 -21.21
N LEU A 92 -9.60 11.18 -20.22
CA LEU A 92 -10.68 10.19 -20.09
C LEU A 92 -11.71 10.30 -21.22
N GLU A 93 -11.95 11.49 -21.74
CA GLU A 93 -12.90 11.73 -22.83
C GLU A 93 -12.32 11.49 -24.22
N ASN A 94 -11.08 11.96 -24.46
CA ASN A 94 -10.46 11.96 -25.79
C ASN A 94 -9.31 10.95 -25.93
N GLY A 95 -8.86 10.36 -24.82
CA GLY A 95 -7.73 9.44 -24.80
C GLY A 95 -8.01 8.13 -25.54
N PRO A 96 -6.98 7.49 -26.09
CA PRO A 96 -7.17 6.30 -26.90
C PRO A 96 -7.25 5.00 -26.08
N PHE A 97 -7.05 5.10 -24.76
CA PHE A 97 -7.05 3.96 -23.85
C PHE A 97 -8.32 3.89 -23.02
N LYS A 98 -8.78 2.67 -22.79
CA LYS A 98 -9.82 2.40 -21.79
C LYS A 98 -9.17 2.18 -20.43
N VAL A 99 -9.50 3.04 -19.47
CA VAL A 99 -9.06 2.92 -18.08
C VAL A 99 -9.87 1.85 -17.36
N ILE A 100 -9.17 0.96 -16.65
CA ILE A 100 -9.72 -0.07 -15.77
C ILE A 100 -9.15 0.19 -14.39
N ASP A 101 -9.97 0.80 -13.54
CA ASP A 101 -9.66 1.11 -12.15
C ASP A 101 -10.59 0.30 -11.24
N THR A 102 -10.01 -0.51 -10.36
CA THR A 102 -10.75 -1.29 -9.37
C THR A 102 -10.51 -0.66 -8.01
N PRO A 103 -11.56 -0.18 -7.33
CA PRO A 103 -11.41 0.38 -6.00
C PRO A 103 -10.73 -0.61 -5.06
N GLY A 104 -9.76 -0.16 -4.27
CA GLY A 104 -9.03 -0.93 -3.26
C GLY A 104 -7.86 -1.74 -3.83
N GLN A 105 -7.56 -1.55 -5.11
CA GLN A 105 -6.32 -1.97 -5.73
C GLN A 105 -5.52 -0.73 -6.07
N GLU A 106 -4.21 -0.79 -5.81
CA GLU A 106 -3.28 0.30 -6.11
C GLU A 106 -3.00 0.41 -7.62
N GLU A 107 -3.02 -0.72 -8.33
CA GLU A 107 -2.72 -0.79 -9.77
C GLU A 107 -3.89 -0.32 -10.62
N VAL A 108 -3.61 0.60 -11.55
CA VAL A 108 -4.52 1.03 -12.60
C VAL A 108 -4.07 0.43 -13.92
N VAL A 109 -5.01 -0.06 -14.73
CA VAL A 109 -4.71 -0.68 -16.01
C VAL A 109 -5.42 0.03 -17.15
N LEU A 110 -4.66 0.50 -18.12
CA LEU A 110 -5.15 1.06 -19.36
C LEU A 110 -5.02 0.02 -20.48
N THR A 111 -6.05 -0.12 -21.29
CA THR A 111 -6.07 -1.09 -22.39
C THR A 111 -6.47 -0.45 -23.71
N ARG A 112 -5.75 -0.81 -24.78
CA ARG A 112 -6.02 -0.36 -26.14
C ARG A 112 -5.72 -1.49 -27.12
N SER A 113 -6.44 -1.51 -28.24
CA SER A 113 -6.08 -2.32 -29.40
C SER A 113 -5.59 -1.40 -30.52
N PHE A 114 -4.47 -1.74 -31.15
CA PHE A 114 -3.88 -0.96 -32.24
C PHE A 114 -3.51 -1.91 -33.38
N GLY A 115 -4.32 -1.96 -34.44
CA GLY A 115 -4.15 -2.93 -35.51
C GLY A 115 -4.27 -4.39 -35.02
N ASP A 116 -3.20 -5.17 -35.15
CA ASP A 116 -3.07 -6.55 -34.65
C ASP A 116 -2.43 -6.65 -33.26
N GLU A 117 -2.16 -5.52 -32.63
CA GLU A 117 -1.48 -5.41 -31.34
C GLU A 117 -2.48 -5.12 -30.22
N LYS A 118 -2.24 -5.74 -29.06
CA LYS A 118 -2.94 -5.45 -27.82
C LYS A 118 -1.97 -4.75 -26.87
N ILE A 119 -2.32 -3.53 -26.49
CA ILE A 119 -1.51 -2.68 -25.63
C ILE A 119 -2.16 -2.67 -24.25
N ARG A 120 -1.35 -2.94 -23.23
CA ARG A 120 -1.71 -2.76 -21.83
C ARG A 120 -0.69 -1.83 -21.20
N VAL A 121 -1.15 -0.76 -20.59
CA VAL A 121 -0.33 0.15 -19.80
C VAL A 121 -0.77 0.01 -18.35
N SER A 122 0.15 -0.09 -17.41
CA SER A 122 -0.15 -0.20 -15.99
C SER A 122 0.80 0.64 -15.15
N PHE A 123 0.26 1.33 -14.17
CA PHE A 123 0.99 2.12 -13.17
C PHE A 123 0.33 1.90 -11.80
N SER A 124 1.01 2.27 -10.72
CA SER A 124 0.56 2.05 -9.34
C SER A 124 0.68 3.33 -8.52
N ILE A 125 -0.26 3.54 -7.59
CA ILE A 125 -0.16 4.62 -6.59
C ILE A 125 1.01 4.43 -5.62
N ALA A 126 1.57 3.22 -5.53
CA ALA A 126 2.74 2.92 -4.70
C ALA A 126 3.99 3.73 -5.06
N ASP A 127 4.08 4.24 -6.30
CA ASP A 127 5.22 5.06 -6.73
C ASP A 127 5.26 6.42 -6.01
N LEU A 128 4.09 6.99 -5.70
CA LEU A 128 3.98 8.21 -4.90
C LEU A 128 4.58 8.01 -3.50
N ASN A 129 4.31 6.85 -2.88
CA ASN A 129 4.81 6.51 -1.54
C ASN A 129 6.31 6.15 -1.51
N ALA A 130 6.89 5.83 -2.66
CA ALA A 130 8.30 5.49 -2.79
C ALA A 130 9.18 6.72 -3.07
N TYR A 131 8.57 7.86 -3.42
CA TYR A 131 9.26 9.10 -3.68
C TYR A 131 9.58 9.82 -2.36
N ASP A 132 10.85 9.78 -1.97
CA ASP A 132 11.40 10.53 -0.84
C ASP A 132 12.33 11.63 -1.40
N PRO A 133 11.84 12.87 -1.59
CA PRO A 133 12.63 13.97 -2.14
C PRO A 133 13.84 14.33 -1.25
N ASP A 134 13.79 14.00 0.04
CA ASP A 134 14.89 14.25 0.98
C ASP A 134 15.99 13.17 0.88
N SER A 135 15.77 12.06 0.17
CA SER A 135 16.75 10.97 0.08
C SER A 135 18.00 11.33 -0.75
N ASP A 136 17.88 12.27 -1.68
CA ASP A 136 18.97 12.72 -2.55
C ASP A 136 19.74 13.94 -1.99
N GLU A 137 19.12 14.82 -1.18
CA GLU A 137 19.82 15.96 -0.59
C GLU A 137 20.88 15.57 0.45
N PHE A 138 20.74 14.41 1.10
CA PHE A 138 21.69 13.97 2.14
C PHE A 138 22.94 13.27 1.58
N GLN A 139 23.01 12.94 0.28
CA GLN A 139 24.20 12.29 -0.29
C GLN A 139 25.30 13.26 -0.73
N ASP A 140 24.96 14.50 -1.09
CA ASP A 140 25.92 15.45 -1.67
C ASP A 140 26.70 16.29 -0.64
N GLN A 141 26.20 16.40 0.60
CA GLN A 141 26.86 17.19 1.65
C GLN A 141 28.06 16.48 2.30
N ALA A 142 28.19 15.15 2.13
CA ALA A 142 29.25 14.35 2.77
C ALA A 142 30.55 14.27 1.95
N MET A 143 30.58 14.87 0.75
CA MET A 143 31.73 14.90 -0.15
C MET A 143 32.42 16.27 -0.23
N ALA A 144 32.02 17.24 0.59
CA ALA A 144 32.75 18.47 0.77
C ALA A 144 34.01 18.19 1.62
N ASP A 145 35.13 18.00 0.93
CA ASP A 145 36.47 17.82 1.51
C ASP A 145 36.78 18.99 2.47
N GLU A 146 37.23 18.68 3.70
CA GLU A 146 37.55 19.66 4.76
C GLU A 146 38.86 20.44 4.49
N GLU A 147 39.18 20.77 3.22
CA GLU A 147 40.40 21.51 2.85
C GLU A 147 40.17 22.93 2.31
N ASP A 148 38.92 23.44 2.27
CA ASP A 148 38.64 24.83 1.83
C ASP A 148 38.00 25.74 2.90
N LEU A 149 38.10 25.34 4.17
CA LEU A 149 37.54 26.07 5.33
C LEU A 149 38.34 27.29 5.79
N ASP A 150 39.20 27.87 4.94
CA ASP A 150 40.07 29.00 5.32
C ASP A 150 39.88 30.28 4.49
N GLN A 151 38.79 30.41 3.70
CA GLN A 151 38.56 31.68 2.99
C GLN A 151 37.11 32.07 2.71
N ALA A 152 36.23 32.10 3.72
CA ALA A 152 34.96 32.84 3.63
C ALA A 152 34.45 33.37 4.98
N THR A 153 35.30 34.06 5.73
CA THR A 153 34.81 35.05 6.71
C THR A 153 34.50 36.36 5.97
N ASN A 154 33.32 36.45 5.36
CA ASN A 154 32.65 37.73 5.12
C ASN A 154 31.17 37.48 4.88
N GLY A 155 30.36 37.88 5.85
CA GLY A 155 28.92 37.77 5.78
C GLY A 155 28.34 38.53 4.61
N LYS A 156 27.32 37.94 4.00
CA LYS A 156 26.18 38.63 3.41
C LYS A 156 24.99 37.69 3.39
N ASP A 157 24.03 38.09 4.20
CA ASP A 157 22.60 38.01 3.94
C ASP A 157 21.99 36.62 3.77
N LEU A 158 21.48 36.15 4.91
CA LEU A 158 20.28 35.35 5.04
C LEU A 158 19.13 36.00 4.24
N GLU A 159 19.02 35.71 2.96
CA GLU A 159 17.73 35.76 2.27
C GLU A 159 17.03 34.44 2.54
N SER A 160 16.28 34.44 3.65
CA SER A 160 15.13 33.57 3.84
C SER A 160 14.13 33.93 2.74
N GLU A 161 14.32 33.39 1.54
CA GLU A 161 13.29 33.47 0.51
C GLU A 161 12.05 32.74 1.04
N ASN A 162 10.96 33.49 1.17
CA ASN A 162 9.64 32.92 1.41
C ASN A 162 9.37 31.92 0.28
N PRO A 163 9.03 30.65 0.57
CA PRO A 163 8.71 29.67 -0.46
C PRO A 163 7.31 29.91 -1.08
N SER A 164 6.78 31.15 -1.03
CA SER A 164 5.42 31.47 -1.42
C SER A 164 5.27 32.19 -2.77
N ASP A 165 6.37 32.45 -3.50
CA ASP A 165 6.33 33.15 -4.81
C ASP A 165 7.08 32.40 -5.92
N ALA A 166 7.29 31.09 -5.79
CA ALA A 166 7.41 30.24 -6.96
C ALA A 166 5.98 29.85 -7.35
N GLU A 167 5.46 30.43 -8.43
CA GLU A 167 4.49 29.73 -9.28
C GLU A 167 5.18 28.49 -9.86
N GLY A 168 5.56 27.56 -8.98
CA GLY A 168 6.19 26.31 -9.33
C GLY A 168 5.22 25.58 -10.22
N GLU A 169 5.59 25.45 -11.49
CA GLU A 169 5.12 24.33 -12.29
C GLU A 169 5.20 23.11 -11.37
N ALA A 170 4.04 22.53 -11.04
CA ALA A 170 3.99 21.37 -10.17
C ALA A 170 4.90 20.31 -10.79
N GLN A 171 6.12 20.18 -10.26
CA GLN A 171 7.07 19.16 -10.69
C GLN A 171 6.41 17.84 -10.31
N GLY A 172 5.80 17.20 -11.30
CA GLY A 172 5.13 15.92 -11.12
C GLY A 172 6.16 14.90 -10.64
N PHE A 173 5.78 14.05 -9.70
CA PHE A 173 6.67 12.98 -9.26
C PHE A 173 6.90 11.98 -10.42
N PRO A 174 8.09 11.36 -10.50
CA PRO A 174 8.36 10.33 -11.50
C PRO A 174 7.46 9.12 -11.28
N ALA A 175 6.55 8.85 -12.21
CA ALA A 175 5.61 7.74 -12.13
C ALA A 175 6.07 6.57 -13.01
N ARG A 176 6.23 5.37 -12.45
CA ARG A 176 6.66 4.21 -13.24
C ARG A 176 5.48 3.63 -14.00
N ILE A 177 5.68 3.44 -15.29
CA ILE A 177 4.69 2.93 -16.21
C ILE A 177 5.26 1.68 -16.87
N ASN A 178 4.55 0.56 -16.72
CA ASN A 178 4.85 -0.68 -17.42
C ASN A 178 3.92 -0.85 -18.63
N ILE A 179 4.50 -0.98 -19.81
CA ILE A 179 3.81 -1.06 -21.09
C ILE A 179 4.02 -2.45 -21.68
N ILE A 180 2.94 -3.15 -21.98
CA ILE A 180 2.98 -4.45 -22.65
C ILE A 180 2.32 -4.34 -24.02
N VAL A 181 3.08 -4.60 -25.07
CA VAL A 181 2.59 -4.70 -26.45
C VAL A 181 2.63 -6.15 -26.90
N GLU A 182 1.46 -6.79 -26.93
CA GLU A 182 1.29 -8.19 -27.35
C GLU A 182 0.92 -8.25 -28.84
N LYS A 183 1.59 -9.14 -29.58
CA LYS A 183 1.25 -9.48 -30.97
C LYS A 183 0.80 -10.93 -31.06
N LYS A 184 -0.29 -11.18 -31.78
CA LYS A 184 -0.81 -12.53 -32.01
C LYS A 184 0.28 -13.44 -32.59
N ASN A 185 0.61 -14.52 -31.86
CA ASN A 185 1.62 -15.52 -32.23
C ASN A 185 3.06 -14.99 -32.43
N LYS A 186 3.38 -13.78 -31.93
CA LYS A 186 4.73 -13.18 -32.05
C LYS A 186 5.30 -12.75 -30.70
N GLY A 187 4.69 -13.20 -29.60
CA GLY A 187 5.10 -12.84 -28.24
C GLY A 187 4.64 -11.44 -27.81
N ALA A 188 5.32 -10.89 -26.82
CA ALA A 188 5.04 -9.58 -26.26
C ALA A 188 6.33 -8.81 -25.97
N LEU A 189 6.27 -7.49 -26.20
CA LEU A 189 7.25 -6.55 -25.69
C LEU A 189 6.74 -6.01 -24.36
N ALA A 190 7.56 -6.07 -23.31
CA ALA A 190 7.32 -5.38 -22.06
C ALA A 190 8.35 -4.24 -21.94
N ILE A 191 7.89 -3.02 -21.73
CA ILE A 191 8.70 -1.82 -21.76
C ILE A 191 8.47 -1.10 -20.44
N GLU A 192 9.54 -0.95 -19.68
CA GLU A 192 9.54 -0.20 -18.44
C GLU A 192 9.91 1.25 -18.75
N THR A 193 9.06 2.16 -18.30
CA THR A 193 9.18 3.58 -18.56
C THR A 193 8.89 4.37 -17.29
N VAL A 194 9.37 5.61 -17.25
CA VAL A 194 9.04 6.59 -16.23
C VAL A 194 8.37 7.78 -16.92
N ALA A 195 7.24 8.24 -16.39
CA ALA A 195 6.65 9.51 -16.74
C ALA A 195 7.16 10.58 -15.77
N GLU A 196 7.89 11.56 -16.31
CA GLU A 196 8.50 12.64 -15.55
C GLU A 196 8.54 13.89 -16.45
N ASP A 197 8.22 15.06 -15.89
CA ASP A 197 8.19 16.34 -16.61
C ASP A 197 7.39 16.32 -17.94
N GLY A 198 6.30 15.55 -17.97
CA GLY A 198 5.46 15.39 -19.17
C GLY A 198 6.12 14.60 -20.30
N MET A 199 7.22 13.91 -20.04
CA MET A 199 7.92 13.04 -20.98
C MET A 199 7.84 11.58 -20.55
N ILE A 200 7.89 10.66 -21.52
CA ILE A 200 8.02 9.22 -21.26
C ILE A 200 9.47 8.84 -21.50
N VAL A 201 10.18 8.49 -20.43
CA VAL A 201 11.57 8.01 -20.49
C VAL A 201 11.55 6.49 -20.48
N VAL A 202 12.30 5.85 -21.38
CA VAL A 202 12.39 4.38 -21.46
C VAL A 202 13.60 3.88 -20.70
N ASP A 203 13.37 3.01 -19.70
CA ASP A 203 14.45 2.41 -18.92
C ASP A 203 14.90 1.07 -19.51
N ASN A 204 13.92 0.20 -19.79
CA ASN A 204 14.17 -1.15 -20.24
C ASN A 204 13.15 -1.60 -21.28
N VAL A 205 13.62 -2.39 -22.25
CA VAL A 205 12.78 -3.06 -23.24
C VAL A 205 13.06 -4.55 -23.19
N TYR A 206 12.02 -5.33 -22.92
CA TYR A 206 12.07 -6.77 -22.79
C TYR A 206 11.25 -7.45 -23.87
N TYR A 207 11.81 -8.49 -24.48
CA TYR A 207 11.07 -9.35 -25.40
C TYR A 207 10.79 -10.73 -24.80
N TYR A 208 9.52 -11.12 -24.79
CA TYR A 208 9.08 -12.45 -24.40
C TYR A 208 8.44 -13.17 -25.57
N ALA A 209 8.98 -14.34 -25.93
CA ALA A 209 8.41 -15.19 -26.98
C ALA A 209 7.00 -15.69 -26.64
N ASP A 210 6.76 -15.96 -25.36
CA ASP A 210 5.43 -16.27 -24.83
C ASP A 210 4.88 -15.06 -24.05
N ALA A 211 3.77 -14.52 -24.54
CA ALA A 211 3.10 -13.35 -23.99
C ALA A 211 2.68 -13.53 -22.52
N ALA A 212 2.46 -14.76 -22.05
CA ALA A 212 2.08 -15.02 -20.67
C ALA A 212 3.13 -14.48 -19.67
N HIS A 213 4.42 -14.52 -20.01
CA HIS A 213 5.49 -14.03 -19.14
C HIS A 213 5.43 -12.52 -18.95
N ALA A 214 5.06 -11.77 -19.98
CA ALA A 214 4.91 -10.31 -19.90
C ALA A 214 3.81 -9.90 -18.92
N TYR A 215 2.73 -10.67 -18.84
CA TYR A 215 1.57 -10.38 -17.98
C TYR A 215 1.67 -10.95 -16.56
N ALA A 216 2.73 -11.69 -16.26
CA ALA A 216 2.76 -12.52 -15.08
C ALA A 216 2.97 -11.71 -13.78
N LYS A 217 2.00 -11.82 -12.87
CA LYS A 217 2.01 -11.20 -11.54
C LYS A 217 2.39 -12.15 -10.40
N THR A 218 2.54 -13.45 -10.69
CA THR A 218 2.87 -14.46 -9.67
C THR A 218 4.37 -14.47 -9.38
N THR A 219 4.73 -14.81 -8.14
CA THR A 219 6.12 -14.92 -7.70
C THR A 219 6.92 -15.94 -8.50
N GLU A 220 6.31 -17.07 -8.85
CA GLU A 220 6.93 -18.11 -9.67
C GLU A 220 7.28 -17.63 -11.08
N ALA A 221 6.36 -16.90 -11.72
CA ALA A 221 6.59 -16.38 -13.06
C ALA A 221 7.55 -15.18 -13.06
N ALA A 222 7.62 -14.42 -11.97
CA ALA A 222 8.64 -13.38 -11.78
C ALA A 222 10.05 -13.99 -11.71
N HIS A 223 10.23 -15.13 -11.03
CA HIS A 223 11.50 -15.85 -11.04
C HIS A 223 11.86 -16.39 -12.42
N GLN A 224 10.89 -16.96 -13.16
CA GLN A 224 11.14 -17.42 -14.52
C GLN A 224 11.58 -16.28 -15.46
N ARG A 225 11.12 -15.04 -15.22
CA ARG A 225 11.60 -13.86 -15.96
C ARG A 225 13.06 -13.51 -15.68
N GLN A 226 13.55 -13.73 -14.46
CA GLN A 226 14.93 -13.42 -14.06
C GLN A 226 15.95 -14.31 -14.74
N ASP A 227 15.58 -15.56 -15.06
CA ASP A 227 16.46 -16.52 -15.73
C ASP A 227 16.55 -16.29 -17.26
N MET A 228 15.71 -15.42 -17.82
CA MET A 228 15.67 -15.14 -19.25
C MET A 228 16.54 -13.93 -19.61
N TYR A 229 17.27 -14.02 -20.72
CA TYR A 229 17.89 -12.84 -21.32
C TYR A 229 16.81 -12.00 -21.99
N VAL A 230 16.56 -10.83 -21.45
CA VAL A 230 15.42 -9.99 -21.85
C VAL A 230 15.82 -8.77 -22.67
N GLY A 231 17.10 -8.37 -22.64
CA GLY A 231 17.63 -7.25 -23.42
C GLY A 231 18.87 -6.63 -22.76
N PRO A 232 19.66 -5.83 -23.49
CA PRO A 232 20.67 -4.96 -22.87
C PRO A 232 19.99 -3.77 -22.17
N PRO A 233 20.72 -3.02 -21.31
CA PRO A 233 20.25 -1.72 -20.82
C PRO A 233 19.90 -0.79 -21.99
N TYR A 234 18.74 -0.12 -21.92
CA TYR A 234 18.23 0.69 -23.04
C TYR A 234 19.19 1.81 -23.45
N GLY A 235 19.80 2.50 -22.47
CA GLY A 235 20.76 3.57 -22.72
C GLY A 235 22.06 3.13 -23.44
N ASN A 236 22.33 1.83 -23.54
CA ASN A 236 23.45 1.30 -24.32
C ASN A 236 23.10 1.02 -25.80
N LEU A 237 21.83 1.19 -26.18
CA LEU A 237 21.41 1.07 -27.58
C LEU A 237 21.88 2.28 -28.39
N ASP A 238 22.02 2.09 -29.69
CA ASP A 238 22.28 3.18 -30.64
C ASP A 238 21.22 4.28 -30.54
N GLU A 239 21.63 5.55 -30.63
CA GLU A 239 20.74 6.71 -30.44
C GLU A 239 19.58 6.72 -31.45
N ASP A 240 19.83 6.40 -32.72
CA ASP A 240 18.78 6.35 -33.73
C ASP A 240 17.76 5.24 -33.40
N LEU A 241 18.22 4.12 -32.84
CA LEU A 241 17.33 3.03 -32.40
C LEU A 241 16.46 3.47 -31.22
N GLN A 242 17.00 4.22 -30.27
CA GLN A 242 16.23 4.76 -29.14
C GLN A 242 15.12 5.71 -29.62
N VAL A 243 15.46 6.65 -30.51
CA VAL A 243 14.48 7.58 -31.11
C VAL A 243 13.38 6.83 -31.87
N LEU A 244 13.73 5.73 -32.55
CA LEU A 244 12.74 4.89 -33.24
C LEU A 244 11.80 4.14 -32.28
N PHE A 245 12.28 3.76 -31.08
CA PHE A 245 11.43 3.18 -30.03
C PHE A 245 10.46 4.21 -29.45
N GLU A 246 10.93 5.43 -29.18
CA GLU A 246 10.08 6.53 -28.72
C GLU A 246 8.97 6.83 -29.73
N ARG A 247 9.31 6.95 -31.02
CA ARG A 247 8.30 7.14 -32.08
C ARG A 247 7.34 5.95 -32.18
N TYR A 248 7.83 4.72 -31.99
CA TYR A 248 6.98 3.52 -31.95
C TYR A 248 5.95 3.59 -30.81
N LEU A 249 6.33 4.11 -29.65
CA LEU A 249 5.43 4.29 -28.50
C LEU A 249 4.43 5.44 -28.73
N ASP A 250 4.90 6.57 -29.29
CA ASP A 250 4.05 7.72 -29.58
C ASP A 250 2.91 7.39 -30.56
N GLU A 251 3.20 6.66 -31.64
CA GLU A 251 2.18 6.18 -32.60
C GLU A 251 1.09 5.30 -31.93
N ARG A 252 1.42 4.69 -30.79
CA ARG A 252 0.54 3.83 -29.98
C ARG A 252 -0.18 4.59 -28.87
N GLY A 253 0.00 5.90 -28.80
CA GLY A 253 -0.61 6.80 -27.81
C GLY A 253 0.11 6.82 -26.46
N ILE A 254 1.34 6.29 -26.39
CA ILE A 254 2.21 6.43 -25.23
C ILE A 254 3.07 7.67 -25.51
N ASN A 255 2.61 8.82 -25.05
CA ASN A 255 3.16 10.11 -25.41
C ASN A 255 2.99 11.12 -24.28
N GLN A 256 3.31 12.39 -24.55
CA GLN A 256 3.22 13.47 -23.56
C GLN A 256 1.84 13.57 -22.88
N ALA A 257 0.74 13.32 -23.60
CA ALA A 257 -0.59 13.35 -22.99
C ALA A 257 -0.77 12.24 -21.95
N LEU A 258 -0.21 11.05 -22.20
CA LEU A 258 -0.16 9.98 -21.19
C LEU A 258 0.78 10.35 -20.03
N ALA A 259 1.94 10.95 -20.32
CA ALA A 259 2.92 11.34 -19.30
C ALA A 259 2.36 12.36 -18.30
N ILE A 260 1.52 13.29 -18.76
CA ILE A 260 0.83 14.27 -17.90
C ILE A 260 -0.34 13.59 -17.18
N PHE A 261 -1.12 12.76 -17.88
CA PHE A 261 -2.29 12.10 -17.31
C PHE A 261 -1.95 11.19 -16.13
N VAL A 262 -0.85 10.44 -16.17
CA VAL A 262 -0.55 9.39 -15.20
C VAL A 262 -0.32 9.94 -13.78
N PRO A 263 0.58 10.90 -13.55
CA PRO A 263 0.75 11.50 -12.22
C PRO A 263 -0.55 12.10 -11.67
N ASP A 264 -1.26 12.90 -12.48
CA ASP A 264 -2.54 13.52 -12.06
C ASP A 264 -3.61 12.48 -11.71
N TYR A 265 -3.65 11.35 -12.44
CA TYR A 265 -4.58 10.26 -12.14
C TYR A 265 -4.19 9.52 -10.85
N ILE A 266 -2.89 9.36 -10.58
CA ILE A 266 -2.39 8.75 -9.35
C ILE A 266 -2.81 9.59 -8.15
N ASP A 267 -2.60 10.90 -8.16
CA ASP A 267 -3.00 11.80 -7.07
C ASP A 267 -4.51 11.72 -6.80
N MET A 268 -5.31 11.81 -7.87
CA MET A 268 -6.76 11.69 -7.77
C MET A 268 -7.20 10.33 -7.21
N LYS A 269 -6.51 9.24 -7.58
CA LYS A 269 -6.84 7.90 -7.10
C LYS A 269 -6.40 7.70 -5.65
N GLU A 270 -5.21 8.16 -5.28
CA GLU A 270 -4.69 8.08 -3.92
C GLU A 270 -5.67 8.72 -2.93
N GLN A 271 -6.14 9.94 -3.24
CA GLN A 271 -7.10 10.63 -2.38
C GLN A 271 -8.41 9.83 -2.19
N LYS A 272 -8.89 9.17 -3.24
CA LYS A 272 -10.08 8.31 -3.16
C LYS A 272 -9.85 7.05 -2.33
N GLU A 273 -8.68 6.41 -2.49
CA GLU A 273 -8.34 5.21 -1.73
C GLU A 273 -8.03 5.53 -0.27
N TYR A 274 -7.43 6.69 0.03
CA TYR A 274 -7.21 7.19 1.39
C TYR A 274 -8.53 7.40 2.13
N LEU A 275 -9.48 8.13 1.53
CA LEU A 275 -10.83 8.28 2.08
C LEU A 275 -11.52 6.92 2.30
N ARG A 276 -11.36 6.00 1.35
CA ARG A 276 -11.91 4.65 1.50
C ARG A 276 -11.25 3.91 2.67
N TRP A 277 -9.94 4.01 2.82
CA TRP A 277 -9.18 3.42 3.91
C TRP A 277 -9.66 3.97 5.25
N LEU A 278 -9.77 5.30 5.41
CA LEU A 278 -10.29 5.93 6.62
C LEU A 278 -11.68 5.40 6.98
N ASN A 279 -12.58 5.32 6.01
CA ASN A 279 -13.94 4.79 6.21
C ASN A 279 -13.93 3.31 6.65
N ASN A 280 -13.09 2.47 6.05
CA ASN A 280 -12.96 1.07 6.43
C ASN A 280 -12.38 0.90 7.84
N VAL A 281 -11.35 1.70 8.18
CA VAL A 281 -10.70 1.66 9.50
C VAL A 281 -11.66 2.15 10.58
N LYS A 282 -12.38 3.25 10.34
CA LYS A 282 -13.44 3.72 11.23
C LYS A 282 -14.49 2.63 11.47
N GLY A 283 -15.01 2.03 10.38
CA GLY A 283 -15.99 0.95 10.47
C GLY A 283 -15.49 -0.28 11.22
N PHE A 284 -14.18 -0.55 11.22
CA PHE A 284 -13.57 -1.62 12.00
C PHE A 284 -13.46 -1.26 13.50
N ILE A 285 -13.11 -0.03 13.83
CA ILE A 285 -12.96 0.43 15.22
C ILE A 285 -14.32 0.57 15.93
N GLU A 286 -15.36 0.95 15.19
CA GLU A 286 -16.72 1.11 15.74
C GLU A 286 -17.49 -0.21 15.93
N ALA A 287 -16.97 -1.35 15.43
CA ALA A 287 -17.65 -2.65 15.40
C ALA A 287 -17.55 -3.44 16.73
#